data_AF-A0A1R0X031-F1
#
_entry.id   AF-A0A1R0X031-F1
#
_cell.length_a   1.000
_cell.length_b   1.000
_cell.length_c   1.000
_cell.angle_alpha   90.00
_cell.angle_beta   90.00
_cell.angle_gamma   90.00
#
_symmetry.space_group_name_H-M   'P 1'
#
loop_
_entity.id
_entity.type
_entity.pdbx_description
1 polymer ?
#
loop_
_entity_poly.entity_id
_entity_poly.type
_entity_poly.pdbx_seq_one_letter_code
_entity_poly.pdbx_strand_id
1 'polypeptide(L)'
;MTLTREEILAMEPGPALDEITAEIACGRKVRMLNEVTNNSFKPQYDKKVIDEGAGRYNIIPRYSSDISAAWEVLEKFKQYSVMKAAGWGKEYDCRIWVGITGDQWSVQAKTASEAICKAALLAVLGL
;
A
#
# COMPACT_ATOMS: atom_id res chain seq x y z
N MET A 1 -3.93 -4.33 -15.46
CA MET A 1 -2.48 -4.03 -15.50
C MET A 1 -1.78 -5.23 -14.87
N THR A 2 -0.79 -5.84 -15.52
CA THR A 2 -0.01 -6.94 -14.92
C THR A 2 1.24 -6.34 -14.30
N LEU A 3 1.19 -6.04 -12.99
CA LEU A 3 2.36 -5.64 -12.20
C LEU A 3 3.24 -6.86 -11.95
N THR A 4 4.55 -6.69 -12.14
CA THR A 4 5.56 -7.70 -11.80
C THR A 4 6.11 -7.49 -10.39
N ARG A 5 6.75 -8.54 -9.85
CA ARG A 5 7.40 -8.49 -8.55
C ARG A 5 8.50 -7.42 -8.52
N GLU A 6 9.32 -7.38 -9.55
CA GLU A 6 10.46 -6.48 -9.65
C GLU A 6 10.02 -5.02 -9.74
N GLU A 7 8.95 -4.73 -10.50
CA GLU A 7 8.35 -3.41 -10.55
C GLU A 7 7.88 -2.96 -9.17
N ILE A 8 7.12 -3.78 -8.44
CA ILE A 8 6.64 -3.45 -7.09
C ILE A 8 7.82 -3.18 -6.14
N LEU A 9 8.87 -4.00 -6.20
CA LEU A 9 10.03 -3.84 -5.34
C LEU A 9 10.84 -2.57 -5.68
N ALA A 10 10.86 -2.15 -6.94
CA ALA A 10 11.56 -0.96 -7.42
C ALA A 10 10.78 0.36 -7.21
N MET A 11 9.47 0.30 -6.90
CA MET A 11 8.68 1.51 -6.65
C MET A 11 9.16 2.24 -5.40
N GLU A 12 9.39 3.55 -5.53
CA GLU A 12 9.65 4.41 -4.38
C GLU A 12 8.34 4.70 -3.61
N PRO A 13 8.41 4.92 -2.28
CA PRO A 13 7.27 5.42 -1.52
C PRO A 13 6.69 6.69 -2.13
N GLY A 14 5.37 6.72 -2.27
CA GLY A 14 4.66 7.87 -2.84
C GLY A 14 3.34 7.51 -3.51
N PRO A 15 2.74 8.49 -4.21
CA PRO A 15 1.36 8.38 -4.70
C PRO A 15 1.09 7.16 -5.58
N ALA A 16 2.06 6.75 -6.41
CA ALA A 16 1.90 5.59 -7.28
C ALA A 16 1.80 4.28 -6.48
N LEU A 17 2.66 4.11 -5.46
CA LEU A 17 2.62 2.94 -4.57
C LEU A 17 1.37 2.96 -3.68
N ASP A 18 0.97 4.13 -3.20
CA ASP A 18 -0.24 4.30 -2.37
C ASP A 18 -1.51 3.97 -3.15
N GLU A 19 -1.59 4.38 -4.42
CA GLU A 19 -2.72 4.12 -5.31
C GLU A 19 -2.90 2.62 -5.57
N ILE A 20 -1.83 1.92 -5.97
CA ILE A 20 -1.93 0.48 -6.22
C ILE A 20 -2.17 -0.29 -4.91
N THR A 21 -1.66 0.19 -3.77
CA THR A 21 -1.95 -0.41 -2.46
C THR A 21 -3.41 -0.23 -2.10
N ALA A 22 -3.98 0.96 -2.33
CA ALA A 22 -5.40 1.22 -2.12
C ALA A 22 -6.27 0.29 -2.98
N GLU A 23 -5.90 0.11 -4.24
CA GLU A 23 -6.67 -0.68 -5.19
C GLU A 23 -6.56 -2.18 -4.91
N ILE A 24 -5.34 -2.70 -4.85
CA ILE A 24 -5.08 -4.14 -4.85
C ILE A 24 -5.14 -4.69 -3.43
N ALA A 25 -4.35 -4.12 -2.50
CA ALA A 25 -4.27 -4.64 -1.15
C ALA A 25 -5.51 -4.27 -0.31
N CYS A 26 -6.03 -3.05 -0.50
CA CYS A 26 -7.20 -2.60 0.24
C CYS A 26 -8.54 -2.90 -0.44
N GLY A 27 -8.55 -3.24 -1.73
CA GLY A 27 -9.77 -3.51 -2.50
C GLY A 27 -10.60 -2.26 -2.79
N ARG A 28 -10.01 -1.06 -2.73
CA ARG A 28 -10.73 0.21 -2.95
C ARG A 28 -10.78 0.56 -4.44
N LYS A 29 -11.87 1.13 -4.94
CA LYS A 29 -11.91 1.63 -6.32
C LYS A 29 -11.26 3.01 -6.40
N VAL A 30 -10.06 3.09 -6.97
CA VAL A 30 -9.39 4.37 -7.21
C VAL A 30 -9.88 4.96 -8.54
N ARG A 31 -10.26 6.25 -8.56
CA ARG A 31 -10.53 6.98 -9.80
C ARG A 31 -9.80 8.31 -9.78
N MET A 32 -9.16 8.63 -10.90
CA MET A 32 -8.66 9.98 -11.17
C MET A 32 -9.87 10.92 -11.26
N LEU A 33 -9.93 11.91 -10.37
CA LEU A 33 -10.82 13.04 -10.57
C LEU A 33 -10.09 14.01 -11.49
N ASN A 34 -10.53 14.08 -12.74
CA ASN A 34 -10.15 15.18 -13.62
C ASN A 34 -10.67 16.46 -12.96
N GLU A 35 -9.74 17.38 -12.66
CA GLU A 35 -9.92 18.75 -12.16
C GLU A 35 -11.37 19.12 -11.81
N VAL A 36 -11.77 18.89 -10.56
CA VAL A 36 -12.98 19.52 -10.04
C VAL A 36 -12.63 20.99 -9.79
N THR A 37 -13.10 21.86 -10.68
CA THR A 37 -13.06 23.32 -10.67
C THR A 37 -13.82 23.96 -9.48
N ASN A 38 -13.62 23.46 -8.25
CA ASN A 38 -14.13 24.11 -7.05
C ASN A 38 -12.98 24.61 -6.18
N ASN A 39 -12.78 25.91 -6.29
CA ASN A 39 -11.64 26.73 -5.89
C ASN A 39 -11.58 27.02 -4.38
N SER A 40 -11.81 26.03 -3.51
CA SER A 40 -11.78 26.23 -2.05
C SER A 40 -11.02 25.17 -1.26
N PHE A 41 -10.41 24.19 -1.92
CA PHE A 41 -9.55 23.20 -1.28
C PHE A 41 -8.13 23.34 -1.83
N LYS A 42 -7.19 23.79 -0.99
CA LYS A 42 -5.77 23.73 -1.30
C LYS A 42 -5.34 22.26 -1.25
N PRO A 43 -4.99 21.61 -2.39
CA PRO A 43 -4.68 20.20 -2.38
C PRO A 43 -3.19 20.06 -2.06
N GLN A 44 -2.91 19.40 -0.95
CA GLN A 44 -1.69 18.62 -0.91
C GLN A 44 -2.16 17.18 -1.16
N TYR A 45 -1.77 16.62 -2.32
CA TYR A 45 -2.01 15.27 -2.83
C TYR A 45 -3.29 15.08 -3.69
N ASP A 46 -3.13 15.30 -5.01
CA ASP A 46 -4.15 15.26 -6.07
C ASP A 46 -4.59 13.86 -6.54
N LYS A 47 -4.97 12.95 -5.64
CA LYS A 47 -5.78 11.77 -6.01
C LYS A 47 -6.79 11.43 -4.91
N LYS A 48 -8.05 11.17 -5.28
CA LYS A 48 -9.13 10.74 -4.35
C LYS A 48 -9.56 9.31 -4.68
N VAL A 49 -9.77 8.48 -3.68
CA VAL A 49 -10.40 7.16 -3.81
C VAL A 49 -11.92 7.33 -3.77
N ILE A 50 -12.64 6.59 -4.62
CA ILE A 50 -14.08 6.44 -4.49
C ILE A 50 -14.34 5.25 -3.56
N ASP A 51 -14.85 5.54 -2.36
CA ASP A 51 -15.44 4.50 -1.54
C ASP A 51 -16.92 4.37 -1.94
N GLU A 52 -17.21 3.39 -2.82
CA GLU A 52 -18.58 3.16 -3.32
C GLU A 52 -19.56 2.79 -2.18
N GLY A 53 -19.08 2.38 -1.00
CA GLY A 53 -19.94 2.11 0.16
C GLY A 53 -20.52 3.36 0.81
N ALA A 54 -19.90 4.54 0.63
CA ALA A 54 -20.24 5.76 1.36
C ALA A 54 -20.72 6.92 0.49
N GLY A 55 -20.61 6.83 -0.84
CA GLY A 55 -20.94 7.93 -1.75
C GLY A 55 -20.09 9.20 -1.51
N ARG A 56 -18.91 9.05 -0.88
CA ARG A 56 -18.01 10.14 -0.51
C ARG A 56 -16.66 9.98 -1.20
N TYR A 57 -16.13 11.09 -1.70
CA TYR A 57 -14.75 11.16 -2.21
C TYR A 57 -13.79 11.27 -1.03
N ASN A 58 -13.02 10.22 -0.77
CA ASN A 58 -11.99 10.21 0.28
C ASN A 58 -10.60 10.41 -0.33
N ILE A 59 -9.70 11.06 0.39
CA ILE A 59 -8.30 11.18 -0.01
C ILE A 59 -7.63 9.80 0.14
N ILE A 60 -6.76 9.41 -0.80
CA ILE A 60 -5.97 8.18 -0.64
C ILE A 60 -5.04 8.35 0.57
N PRO A 61 -5.12 7.47 1.59
CA PRO A 61 -4.13 7.48 2.67
C PRO A 61 -2.72 7.28 2.12
N ARG A 62 -1.73 7.89 2.76
CA ARG A 62 -0.32 7.77 2.35
C ARG A 62 0.30 6.46 2.83
N TYR A 63 -0.24 5.33 2.40
CA TYR A 63 0.12 4.00 2.92
C TYR A 63 1.63 3.73 2.99
N SER A 64 2.38 4.14 1.98
CA SER A 64 3.82 3.90 1.88
C SER A 64 4.68 4.83 2.73
N SER A 65 4.12 5.89 3.32
CA SER A 65 4.87 6.88 4.12
C SER A 65 4.26 7.23 5.48
N ASP A 66 3.00 6.88 5.73
CA ASP A 66 2.33 7.00 7.02
C ASP A 66 2.11 5.60 7.61
N ILE A 67 2.75 5.31 8.74
CA ILE A 67 2.65 4.00 9.40
C ILE A 67 1.24 3.70 9.91
N SER A 68 0.46 4.71 10.29
CA SER A 68 -0.92 4.51 10.75
C SER A 68 -1.78 4.01 9.59
N ALA A 69 -1.64 4.63 8.41
CA ALA A 69 -2.31 4.18 7.20
C ALA A 69 -1.82 2.80 6.76
N ALA A 70 -0.50 2.55 6.79
CA ALA A 70 0.06 1.25 6.46
C ALA A 70 -0.50 0.12 7.34
N TRP A 71 -0.79 0.41 8.60
CA TRP A 71 -1.36 -0.56 9.52
C TRP A 71 -2.76 -1.05 9.09
N GLU A 72 -3.59 -0.17 8.51
CA GLU A 72 -4.89 -0.56 7.93
C GLU A 72 -4.74 -1.62 6.81
N VAL A 73 -3.59 -1.64 6.13
CA VAL A 73 -3.27 -2.66 5.11
C VAL A 73 -3.01 -4.01 5.78
N LEU A 74 -2.22 -4.04 6.86
CA LEU A 74 -1.89 -5.26 7.59
C LEU A 74 -3.10 -5.91 8.23
N GLU A 75 -4.05 -5.13 8.73
CA GLU A 75 -5.28 -5.63 9.37
C GLU A 75 -6.14 -6.48 8.43
N LYS A 76 -5.89 -6.44 7.13
CA LYS A 76 -6.55 -7.31 6.13
C LYS A 76 -5.97 -8.71 6.08
N PHE A 77 -4.80 -8.95 6.64
CA PHE A 77 -4.13 -10.25 6.65
C PHE A 77 -4.27 -10.92 8.02
N LYS A 78 -4.51 -12.24 8.01
CA LYS A 78 -4.69 -13.02 9.24
C LYS A 78 -3.40 -13.21 10.03
N GLN A 79 -2.26 -13.20 9.35
CA GLN A 79 -0.97 -13.45 9.96
C GLN A 79 0.11 -12.63 9.25
N TYR A 80 0.81 -11.83 10.03
CA TYR A 80 1.87 -10.94 9.55
C TYR A 80 2.88 -10.66 10.67
N SER A 81 4.06 -10.17 10.28
CA SER A 81 5.07 -9.66 11.21
C SER A 81 5.81 -8.50 10.58
N VAL A 82 6.06 -7.46 11.36
CA VAL A 82 6.93 -6.34 10.97
C VAL A 82 8.05 -6.26 12.00
N MET A 83 9.28 -6.31 11.54
CA MET A 83 10.46 -6.32 12.40
C MET A 83 11.50 -5.33 11.87
N LYS A 84 12.35 -4.83 12.78
CA LYS A 84 13.58 -4.16 12.35
C LYS A 84 14.54 -5.21 11.79
N ALA A 85 15.00 -5.01 10.57
CA ALA A 85 16.00 -5.84 9.94
C ALA A 85 17.40 -5.40 10.40
N ALA A 86 18.26 -6.35 10.79
CA ALA A 86 19.62 -6.07 11.27
C ALA A 86 20.63 -5.75 10.13
N GLY A 87 20.17 -5.20 8.99
CA GLY A 87 20.93 -5.11 7.75
C GLY A 87 21.38 -3.69 7.35
N TRP A 88 22.46 -3.62 6.56
CA TRP A 88 23.04 -2.39 6.02
C TRP A 88 22.12 -1.80 4.92
N GLY A 89 21.36 -0.75 5.25
CA GLY A 89 20.61 0.07 4.29
C GLY A 89 19.12 -0.30 4.11
N LYS A 90 18.64 -1.41 4.67
CA LYS A 90 17.22 -1.74 4.80
C LYS A 90 16.90 -2.02 6.26
N GLU A 91 16.05 -1.19 6.85
CA GLU A 91 15.84 -1.15 8.29
C GLU A 91 14.63 -1.98 8.74
N TYR A 92 13.72 -2.31 7.85
CA TYR A 92 12.48 -3.02 8.18
C TYR A 92 12.25 -4.22 7.25
N ASP A 93 11.77 -5.31 7.82
CA ASP A 93 11.29 -6.50 7.13
C ASP A 93 9.81 -6.71 7.47
N CYS A 94 8.96 -6.79 6.45
CA CYS A 94 7.55 -7.17 6.60
C CYS A 94 7.34 -8.55 6.00
N ARG A 95 6.70 -9.42 6.77
CA ARG A 95 6.30 -10.77 6.35
C ARG A 95 4.80 -10.93 6.43
N ILE A 96 4.20 -11.51 5.40
CA ILE A 96 2.78 -11.83 5.34
C ILE A 96 2.64 -13.30 4.97
N TRP A 97 1.78 -14.01 5.70
CA TRP A 97 1.44 -15.40 5.42
C TRP A 97 0.00 -15.48 4.90
N VAL A 98 -0.20 -16.17 3.78
CA VAL A 98 -1.53 -16.39 3.20
C VAL A 98 -1.80 -17.89 3.10
N GLY A 99 -3.01 -18.28 3.49
CA GLY A 99 -3.46 -19.67 3.41
C GLY A 99 -2.93 -20.57 4.52
N ILE A 100 -3.33 -21.84 4.45
CA ILE A 100 -2.94 -22.89 5.40
C ILE A 100 -1.60 -23.53 5.00
N THR A 101 -1.24 -23.40 3.70
CA THR A 101 -0.04 -23.95 3.07
C THR A 101 1.26 -23.27 3.51
N GLY A 102 1.16 -22.10 4.15
CA GLY A 102 2.31 -21.39 4.72
C GLY A 102 3.07 -20.52 3.71
N ASP A 103 2.45 -20.19 2.57
CA ASP A 103 3.04 -19.28 1.59
C ASP A 103 3.35 -17.94 2.26
N GLN A 104 4.60 -17.50 2.11
CA GLN A 104 5.13 -16.35 2.82
C GLN A 104 5.80 -15.38 1.85
N TRP A 105 5.41 -14.11 1.95
CA TRP A 105 6.04 -13.01 1.26
C TRP A 105 6.82 -12.16 2.26
N SER A 106 8.09 -11.92 1.97
CA SER A 106 8.98 -11.11 2.80
C SER A 106 9.51 -9.95 1.96
N VAL A 107 9.34 -8.72 2.44
CA VAL A 107 9.91 -7.54 1.81
C VAL A 107 10.68 -6.72 2.82
N GLN A 108 11.91 -6.38 2.44
CA GLN A 108 12.75 -5.44 3.17
C GLN A 108 12.76 -4.07 2.50
N ALA A 109 12.61 -3.02 3.30
CA ALA A 109 12.61 -1.64 2.86
C ALA A 109 13.29 -0.71 3.89
N LYS A 110 13.43 0.57 3.52
CA LYS A 110 13.99 1.60 4.42
C LYS A 110 13.01 1.98 5.53
N THR A 111 11.70 1.94 5.26
CA THR A 111 10.67 2.25 6.24
C THR A 111 9.72 1.07 6.43
N ALA A 112 9.08 0.99 7.60
CA ALA A 112 8.07 -0.03 7.88
C ALA A 112 6.88 0.09 6.90
N SER A 113 6.38 1.30 6.67
CA SER A 113 5.26 1.57 5.78
C SER A 113 5.49 1.08 4.36
N GLU A 114 6.68 1.31 3.81
CA GLU A 114 7.07 0.83 2.48
C GLU A 114 7.13 -0.71 2.44
N ALA A 115 7.77 -1.34 3.43
CA ALA A 115 7.88 -2.79 3.53
C ALA A 115 6.49 -3.45 3.57
N ILE A 116 5.57 -2.88 4.36
CA ILE A 116 4.18 -3.32 4.48
C ILE A 116 3.47 -3.27 3.14
N CYS A 117 3.48 -2.12 2.46
CA CYS A 117 2.74 -1.94 1.21
C CYS A 117 3.23 -2.92 0.14
N LYS A 118 4.55 -3.04 -0.03
CA LYS A 118 5.14 -3.95 -1.02
C LYS A 118 4.85 -5.42 -0.67
N ALA A 119 5.00 -5.83 0.59
CA ALA A 119 4.70 -7.20 1.01
C ALA A 119 3.22 -7.55 0.77
N ALA A 120 2.31 -6.62 1.10
CA ALA A 120 0.87 -6.81 0.90
C ALA A 120 0.51 -6.98 -0.58
N LEU A 121 1.10 -6.16 -1.46
CA LEU A 121 0.90 -6.27 -2.90
C LEU A 121 1.37 -7.62 -3.43
N LEU A 122 2.57 -8.07 -3.05
CA LEU A 122 3.10 -9.36 -3.48
C LEU A 122 2.22 -10.52 -2.98
N ALA A 123 1.77 -10.45 -1.73
CA ALA A 123 0.91 -11.47 -1.12
C ALA A 123 -0.45 -11.59 -1.81
N VAL A 124 -1.08 -10.47 -2.16
CA VAL A 124 -2.39 -10.48 -2.86
C VAL A 124 -2.25 -10.92 -4.32
N LEU A 125 -1.14 -10.56 -4.98
CA LEU A 125 -0.89 -10.90 -6.38
C LEU A 125 -0.26 -12.29 -6.58
N GLY A 126 0.22 -12.94 -5.51
CA GLY A 126 0.88 -14.24 -5.59
C GLY A 126 2.23 -14.20 -6.31
N LEU A 127 2.99 -13.12 -6.11
CA LEU A 127 4.24 -12.81 -6.84
C LEU A 127 5.52 -13.02 -6.01
#